data_AF-W2PDP0-F1
#
_entry.id   AF-W2PDP0-F1
#
_cell.length_a   1.000
_cell.length_b   1.000
_cell.length_c   1.000
_cell.angle_alpha   90.00
_cell.angle_beta   90.00
_cell.angle_gamma   90.00
#
_symmetry.space_group_name_H-M   'P 1'
#
loop_
_entity.id
_entity.type
_entity.pdbx_description
1 polymer ?
#
loop_
_entity_poly.entity_id
_entity_poly.type
_entity_poly.pdbx_seq_one_letter_code
_entity_poly.pdbx_strand_id
1 'polypeptide(L)'
;RNTSRIPTLKTTKTASSGRPDYQLERRFNDFADLRYQVWSYAQRKHEVGCACCKYCDAFMSYIVHSMSQPRLFVKLATGVDTRKKLMTTFCNDFISLTLGGRSDSQLRSFECDGLQAIPHLVQRFFEKEDA
;
A
#
# COMPACT_ATOMS: atom_id res chain seq x y z
N ARG A 1 24.58 -50.02 -18.19
CA ARG A 1 23.54 -49.18 -17.54
C ARG A 1 24.11 -47.78 -17.38
N ASN A 2 23.75 -46.87 -18.27
CA ASN A 2 24.25 -45.49 -18.30
C ASN A 2 23.33 -44.64 -17.40
N THR A 3 23.84 -44.09 -16.29
CA THR A 3 23.03 -43.24 -15.39
C THR A 3 23.24 -41.79 -15.77
N SER A 4 22.30 -41.26 -16.56
CA SER A 4 22.22 -39.84 -16.87
C SER A 4 21.91 -39.07 -15.58
N ARG A 5 22.88 -38.29 -15.08
CA ARG A 5 22.66 -37.37 -13.96
C ARG A 5 22.28 -36.01 -14.55
N ILE A 6 21.00 -35.67 -14.45
CA ILE A 6 20.51 -34.30 -14.66
C ILE A 6 21.02 -33.47 -13.47
N PRO A 7 21.81 -32.41 -13.68
CA PRO A 7 22.12 -31.48 -12.60
C PRO A 7 20.82 -30.74 -12.28
N THR A 8 20.21 -31.05 -11.13
CA THR A 8 19.19 -30.18 -10.55
C THR A 8 19.89 -28.88 -10.18
N LEU A 9 19.72 -27.85 -11.00
CA LEU A 9 19.95 -26.47 -10.59
C LEU A 9 19.09 -26.26 -9.35
N LYS A 10 19.72 -26.33 -8.17
CA LYS A 10 19.12 -25.81 -6.95
C LYS A 10 19.00 -24.31 -7.20
N THR A 11 17.80 -23.86 -7.56
CA THR A 11 17.44 -22.45 -7.49
C THR A 11 17.62 -22.08 -6.03
N THR A 12 18.78 -21.51 -5.72
CA THR A 12 19.01 -20.83 -4.46
C THR A 12 17.96 -19.74 -4.43
N LYS A 13 16.84 -20.00 -3.73
CA LYS A 13 16.01 -18.95 -3.19
C LYS A 13 16.98 -18.16 -2.32
N THR A 14 17.52 -17.09 -2.88
CA THR A 14 18.18 -16.04 -2.12
C THR A 14 17.13 -15.63 -1.10
N ALA A 15 17.26 -16.15 0.13
CA ALA A 15 16.54 -15.61 1.25
C ALA A 15 16.85 -14.12 1.20
N SER A 16 15.85 -13.30 0.89
CA SER A 16 15.98 -11.86 0.94
C SER A 16 16.55 -11.57 2.31
N SER A 17 17.84 -11.21 2.37
CA SER A 17 18.41 -10.60 3.57
C SER A 17 17.37 -9.60 4.03
N GLY A 18 16.95 -9.62 5.30
CA GLY A 18 15.82 -8.81 5.84
C GLY A 18 15.96 -7.29 5.73
N ARG A 19 16.81 -6.83 4.81
CA ARG A 19 16.94 -5.51 4.25
C ARG A 19 15.66 -5.16 3.46
N PRO A 20 15.05 -4.00 3.72
CA PRO A 20 13.90 -3.53 2.97
C PRO A 20 14.28 -3.16 1.53
N ASP A 21 13.33 -3.26 0.60
CA ASP A 21 13.50 -2.90 -0.82
C ASP A 21 13.79 -1.41 -1.02
N TYR A 22 13.24 -0.56 -0.16
CA TYR A 22 13.49 0.88 -0.12
C TYR A 22 13.44 1.39 1.32
N GLN A 23 14.11 2.51 1.58
CA GLN A 23 14.03 3.24 2.85
C GLN A 23 13.27 4.54 2.63
N LEU A 24 12.28 4.78 3.48
CA LEU A 24 11.45 5.98 3.43
C LEU A 24 11.65 6.79 4.71
N GLU A 25 12.05 8.05 4.54
CA GLU A 25 12.17 9.01 5.64
C GLU A 25 11.13 10.11 5.43
N ARG A 26 10.11 10.13 6.30
CA ARG A 26 9.02 11.10 6.28
C ARG A 26 8.60 11.45 7.70
N ARG A 27 8.04 12.64 7.91
CA ARG A 27 7.46 13.02 9.20
C ARG A 27 6.21 12.17 9.43
N PHE A 28 5.88 11.89 10.70
CA PHE A 28 4.67 11.14 11.03
C PHE A 28 3.40 11.78 10.45
N ASN A 29 3.36 13.11 10.39
CA ASN A 29 2.24 13.85 9.83
C ASN A 29 2.07 13.60 8.33
N ASP A 30 3.15 13.38 7.57
CA ASP A 30 3.08 13.11 6.14
C ASP A 30 2.34 11.79 5.85
N PHE A 31 2.49 10.78 6.73
CA PHE A 31 1.71 9.54 6.65
C PHE A 31 0.22 9.79 6.94
N ALA A 32 -0.08 10.68 7.90
CA ALA A 32 -1.45 11.06 8.22
C ALA A 32 -2.11 11.82 7.05
N ASP A 33 -1.35 12.70 6.39
CA ASP A 33 -1.79 13.43 5.21
C ASP A 33 -2.02 12.50 4.02
N LEU A 34 -1.14 11.53 3.77
CA LEU A 34 -1.36 10.50 2.76
C LEU A 34 -2.65 9.74 3.03
N ARG A 35 -2.86 9.28 4.28
CA ARG A 35 -4.10 8.60 4.69
C ARG A 35 -5.33 9.47 4.39
N TYR A 36 -5.28 10.75 4.75
CA TYR A 36 -6.40 11.67 4.54
C TYR A 36 -6.69 11.90 3.06
N GLN A 37 -5.67 12.11 2.24
CA GLN A 37 -5.82 12.30 0.80
C GLN A 37 -6.45 11.06 0.15
N VAL A 38 -5.93 9.86 0.44
CA VAL A 38 -6.49 8.60 -0.07
C VAL A 38 -7.95 8.42 0.37
N TRP A 39 -8.27 8.68 1.64
CA TRP A 39 -9.65 8.65 2.13
C TRP A 39 -10.55 9.63 1.38
N SER A 40 -10.09 10.87 1.13
CA SER A 40 -10.88 11.90 0.46
C SER A 40 -11.25 11.53 -0.99
N TYR A 41 -10.43 10.72 -1.66
CA TYR A 41 -10.73 10.18 -2.99
C TYR A 41 -11.57 8.89 -2.90
N ALA A 42 -11.27 8.00 -1.95
CA ALA A 42 -11.99 6.74 -1.77
C ALA A 42 -13.44 6.92 -1.26
N GLN A 43 -13.73 7.99 -0.53
CA GLN A 43 -15.07 8.27 0.00
C GLN A 43 -16.03 8.85 -1.05
N ARG A 44 -15.52 9.44 -2.14
CA ARG A 44 -16.37 10.08 -3.15
C ARG A 44 -17.33 9.04 -3.73
N LYS A 45 -18.62 9.35 -3.69
CA LYS A 45 -19.65 8.52 -4.32
C LYS A 45 -19.43 8.57 -5.82
N HIS A 46 -19.39 7.41 -6.46
CA HIS A 46 -19.37 7.34 -7.91
C HIS A 46 -20.74 7.77 -8.44
N GLU A 47 -20.77 8.83 -9.25
CA GLU A 47 -22.02 9.47 -9.70
C GLU A 47 -22.85 8.59 -10.64
N VAL A 48 -22.24 7.59 -11.29
CA VAL A 48 -22.93 6.75 -12.28
C VAL A 48 -22.69 5.26 -11.99
N GLY A 49 -23.70 4.57 -11.46
CA GLY A 49 -23.81 3.10 -11.50
C GLY A 49 -22.80 2.26 -10.70
N CYS A 50 -21.74 2.83 -10.13
CA CYS A 50 -20.74 2.09 -9.36
C CYS A 50 -21.10 2.10 -7.87
N ALA A 51 -22.20 1.45 -7.50
CA ALA A 51 -22.64 1.34 -6.10
C ALA A 51 -21.63 0.59 -5.21
N CYS A 52 -20.69 -0.17 -5.79
CA CYS A 52 -19.69 -0.96 -5.07
C CYS A 52 -18.33 -0.98 -5.80
N CYS A 53 -17.61 0.15 -5.81
CA CYS A 53 -16.22 0.13 -6.29
C CYS A 53 -15.36 -0.67 -5.32
N LYS A 54 -15.01 -1.91 -5.68
CA LYS A 54 -14.17 -2.80 -4.85
C LYS A 54 -12.83 -2.16 -4.47
N TYR A 55 -12.28 -1.33 -5.34
CA TYR A 55 -11.02 -0.62 -5.09
C TYR A 55 -11.16 0.39 -3.95
N CYS A 56 -12.12 1.32 -4.07
CA CYS A 56 -12.39 2.32 -3.03
C CYS A 56 -12.89 1.67 -1.74
N ASP A 57 -13.69 0.60 -1.83
CA ASP A 57 -14.15 -0.17 -0.68
C ASP A 57 -13.00 -0.83 0.08
N ALA A 58 -12.01 -1.40 -0.61
CA ALA A 58 -10.83 -1.97 0.03
C ALA A 58 -10.02 -0.91 0.81
N PHE A 59 -9.85 0.29 0.23
CA PHE A 59 -9.23 1.41 0.93
C PHE A 59 -10.08 1.90 2.11
N MET A 60 -11.40 2.04 1.95
CA MET A 60 -12.29 2.45 3.02
C MET A 60 -12.29 1.44 4.18
N SER A 61 -12.37 0.14 3.88
CA SER A 61 -12.29 -0.94 4.85
C SER A 61 -10.97 -0.88 5.63
N TYR A 62 -9.83 -0.73 4.95
CA TYR A 62 -8.55 -0.53 5.62
C TYR A 62 -8.54 0.72 6.51
N ILE A 63 -9.01 1.85 5.99
CA ILE A 63 -8.96 3.14 6.67
C ILE A 63 -9.84 3.15 7.93
N VAL A 64 -10.98 2.45 7.90
CA VAL A 64 -11.88 2.31 9.04
C VAL A 64 -11.33 1.29 10.04
N HIS A 65 -10.92 0.11 9.58
CA HIS A 65 -10.69 -1.05 10.46
C HIS A 65 -9.23 -1.31 10.85
N SER A 66 -8.24 -0.82 10.09
CA SER A 66 -6.83 -1.08 10.42
C SER A 66 -6.38 -0.36 11.69
N MET A 67 -5.65 -1.06 12.55
CA MET A 67 -5.00 -0.49 13.74
C MET A 67 -3.60 0.07 13.44
N SER A 68 -3.04 -0.26 12.26
CA SER A 68 -1.71 0.17 11.81
C SER A 68 -1.78 1.49 11.05
N GLN A 69 -2.39 2.50 11.65
CA GLN A 69 -2.65 3.76 10.97
C GLN A 69 -2.07 4.96 11.72
N PRO A 70 -1.66 6.02 11.01
CA PRO A 70 -1.09 7.23 11.61
C PRO A 70 -2.18 8.06 12.30
N ARG A 71 -2.73 7.54 13.40
CA ARG A 71 -3.76 8.18 14.22
C ARG A 71 -3.11 8.92 15.39
N LEU A 72 -3.78 9.97 15.89
CA LEU A 72 -3.28 10.77 17.01
C LEU A 72 -3.00 9.89 18.25
N PHE A 73 -3.86 8.92 18.53
CA PHE A 73 -3.62 7.95 19.62
C PHE A 73 -2.36 7.11 19.41
N VAL A 74 -2.05 6.67 18.19
CA VAL A 74 -0.80 5.95 17.90
C VAL A 74 0.42 6.85 18.17
N LYS A 75 0.34 8.14 17.80
CA LYS A 75 1.41 9.11 18.07
C LYS A 75 1.65 9.32 19.57
N LEU A 76 0.61 9.26 20.40
CA LEU A 76 0.70 9.55 21.84
C LEU A 76 0.94 8.30 22.69
N ALA A 77 0.39 7.15 22.31
CA ALA A 77 0.41 5.92 23.09
C ALA A 77 1.55 4.96 22.73
N THR A 78 2.30 5.22 21.65
CA THR A 78 3.37 4.31 21.19
C THR A 78 4.74 4.98 21.15
N GLY A 79 5.75 4.22 21.58
CA GLY A 79 7.16 4.57 21.43
C GLY A 79 7.60 4.56 19.96
N VAL A 80 8.78 5.15 19.71
CA VAL A 80 9.31 5.37 18.34
C VAL A 80 9.45 4.06 17.55
N ASP A 81 9.94 2.98 18.16
CA ASP A 81 10.14 1.71 17.45
C ASP A 81 8.82 1.03 17.07
N THR A 82 7.83 1.07 17.96
CA THR A 82 6.47 0.60 17.66
C THR A 82 5.86 1.41 16.52
N ARG A 83 6.02 2.73 16.55
CA ARG A 83 5.53 3.61 15.48
C ARG A 83 6.19 3.30 14.14
N LYS A 84 7.50 3.08 14.10
CA LYS A 84 8.21 2.67 12.88
C LYS A 84 7.64 1.38 12.32
N LYS A 85 7.43 0.36 13.15
CA LYS A 85 6.80 -0.91 12.72
C LYS A 85 5.41 -0.69 12.13
N LEU A 86 4.57 0.11 12.81
CA LEU A 86 3.22 0.43 12.32
C LEU A 86 3.27 1.18 10.98
N MET A 87 4.21 2.12 10.80
CA MET A 87 4.37 2.85 9.53
C MET A 87 4.89 1.94 8.42
N THR A 88 5.76 0.98 8.72
CA THR A 88 6.16 -0.05 7.74
C THR A 88 4.97 -0.88 7.28
N THR A 89 4.15 -1.37 8.22
CA THR A 89 2.92 -2.11 7.89
C THR A 89 1.97 -1.26 7.05
N PHE A 90 1.71 -0.02 7.47
CA PHE A 90 0.90 0.95 6.73
C PHE A 90 1.36 1.11 5.27
N CYS A 91 2.66 1.29 5.04
CA CYS A 91 3.22 1.47 3.71
C CYS A 91 3.01 0.24 2.82
N ASN A 92 3.31 -0.94 3.36
CA ASN A 92 3.18 -2.20 2.62
C ASN A 92 1.71 -2.48 2.26
N ASP A 93 0.79 -2.20 3.18
CA ASP A 93 -0.65 -2.37 2.94
C ASP A 93 -1.14 -1.39 1.86
N PHE A 94 -0.72 -0.12 1.90
CA PHE A 94 -1.09 0.88 0.90
C PHE A 94 -0.59 0.51 -0.50
N ILE A 95 0.65 0.03 -0.63
CA ILE A 95 1.19 -0.45 -1.91
C ILE A 95 0.40 -1.67 -2.39
N SER A 96 0.14 -2.63 -1.49
CA SER A 96 -0.60 -3.86 -1.82
C SER A 96 -2.02 -3.55 -2.31
N LEU A 97 -2.74 -2.66 -1.64
CA LEU A 97 -4.08 -2.19 -2.04
C LEU A 97 -4.03 -1.45 -3.38
N THR A 98 -3.01 -0.60 -3.58
CA THR A 98 -2.83 0.15 -4.83
C THR A 98 -2.61 -0.78 -6.01
N LEU A 99 -1.78 -1.82 -5.86
CA LEU A 99 -1.47 -2.77 -6.92
C LEU A 99 -2.56 -3.82 -7.13
N GLY A 100 -3.16 -4.34 -6.05
CA GLY A 100 -4.22 -5.34 -6.09
C GLY A 100 -5.50 -4.85 -6.77
N GLY A 101 -5.72 -3.54 -6.79
CA GLY A 101 -6.81 -2.93 -7.57
C GLY A 101 -6.66 -3.06 -9.07
N ARG A 102 -5.45 -3.17 -9.61
CA ARG A 102 -5.22 -3.02 -11.06
C ARG A 102 -5.63 -4.25 -11.87
N SER A 103 -5.57 -5.46 -11.31
CA SER A 103 -5.89 -6.71 -12.04
C SER A 103 -7.39 -6.90 -12.28
N ASP A 104 -8.23 -6.52 -11.32
CA ASP A 104 -9.66 -6.81 -11.36
C ASP A 104 -10.51 -5.58 -11.75
N SER A 105 -10.01 -4.37 -11.51
CA SER A 105 -10.77 -3.11 -11.71
C SER A 105 -10.57 -2.49 -13.09
N GLN A 106 -9.47 -2.81 -13.79
CA GLN A 106 -9.13 -2.24 -15.10
C GLN A 106 -10.21 -2.49 -16.16
N LEU A 107 -10.99 -3.57 -16.02
CA LEU A 107 -12.05 -3.91 -16.97
C LEU A 107 -13.37 -3.14 -16.76
N ARG A 108 -13.57 -2.43 -15.64
CA ARG A 108 -14.92 -1.98 -15.23
C ARG A 108 -15.03 -0.54 -14.73
N SER A 109 -13.94 0.21 -14.56
CA SER A 109 -14.02 1.49 -13.85
C SER A 109 -13.14 2.59 -14.45
N PHE A 110 -13.49 3.05 -15.65
CA PHE A 110 -12.91 4.26 -16.24
C PHE A 110 -13.36 5.55 -15.54
N GLU A 111 -14.37 5.48 -14.65
CA GLU A 111 -14.98 6.63 -13.98
C GLU A 111 -14.66 6.72 -12.46
N CYS A 112 -13.74 5.89 -11.96
CA CYS A 112 -13.36 5.95 -10.55
C CYS A 112 -12.20 6.94 -10.33
N ASP A 113 -12.53 8.12 -9.82
CA ASP A 113 -11.58 9.13 -9.33
C ASP A 113 -10.51 8.52 -8.42
N GLY A 114 -10.91 7.61 -7.52
CA GLY A 114 -9.99 6.92 -6.62
C GLY A 114 -8.95 6.08 -7.36
N LEU A 115 -9.37 5.32 -8.38
CA LEU A 115 -8.47 4.48 -9.18
C LEU A 115 -7.50 5.30 -10.02
N GLN A 116 -7.89 6.52 -10.42
CA GLN A 116 -7.01 7.45 -11.12
C GLN A 116 -6.05 8.16 -10.15
N ALA A 117 -6.55 8.69 -9.03
CA ALA A 117 -5.76 9.55 -8.15
C ALA A 117 -4.89 8.80 -7.13
N ILE A 118 -5.42 7.76 -6.47
CA ILE A 118 -4.75 7.07 -5.35
C ILE A 118 -3.39 6.48 -5.76
N PRO A 119 -3.23 5.83 -6.93
CA PRO A 119 -1.93 5.33 -7.35
C PRO A 119 -0.87 6.43 -7.46
N HIS A 120 -1.24 7.61 -7.97
CA HIS A 120 -0.33 8.76 -8.08
C HIS A 120 0.04 9.35 -6.72
N LEU A 121 -0.91 9.42 -5.78
CA LEU A 121 -0.64 9.87 -4.41
C LEU A 121 0.34 8.94 -3.70
N VAL A 122 0.11 7.63 -3.82
CA VAL A 122 0.97 6.60 -3.25
C VAL A 122 2.35 6.68 -3.88
N GLN A 123 2.44 6.67 -5.22
CA GLN A 123 3.70 6.81 -5.93
C GLN A 123 4.50 8.03 -5.48
N ARG A 124 3.89 9.22 -5.47
CA ARG A 124 4.54 10.48 -5.05
C ARG A 124 5.06 10.42 -3.61
N PHE A 125 4.35 9.73 -2.72
CA PHE A 125 4.79 9.58 -1.33
C PHE A 125 6.06 8.72 -1.19
N PHE A 126 6.17 7.67 -2.03
CA PHE A 126 7.30 6.74 -2.05
C PHE A 126 8.47 7.18 -2.92
N GLU A 127 8.23 8.08 -3.88
CA GLU A 127 9.30 8.74 -4.63
C GLU A 127 10.11 9.63 -3.69
N LYS A 128 11.43 9.59 -3.84
CA LYS A 128 12.33 10.51 -3.15
C LYS A 128 12.04 11.93 -3.63
N GLU A 129 11.71 12.82 -2.69
CA GLU A 129 12.10 14.21 -2.89
C GLU A 129 13.61 14.23 -2.60
N ASP A 130 14.41 14.36 -3.66
CA ASP A 130 15.79 14.79 -3.48
C ASP A 130 15.74 16.15 -2.78
N ALA A 131 16.34 16.21 -1.59
CA ALA A 131 16.37 17.37 -0.71
C ALA A 131 17.08 18.57 -1.35
#